data_AF-A0A0C2C5V9-F1
#
_entry.id   AF-A0A0C2C5V9-F1
#
_cell.length_a   1.000
_cell.length_b   1.000
_cell.length_c   1.000
_cell.angle_alpha   90.00
_cell.angle_beta   90.00
_cell.angle_gamma   90.00
#
_symmetry.space_group_name_H-M   'P 1'
#
loop_
_entity.id
_entity.type
_entity.pdbx_description
1 polymer ?
#
loop_
_entity_poly.entity_id
_entity_poly.type
_entity_poly.pdbx_seq_one_letter_code
_entity_poly.pdbx_strand_id
1 'polypeptide(L)'
;MYESYRRRFETTRSLMHQIVHQLVANPSSRGRCLDYFAAVIKHNEKRAQMRADFATLASHTFVVNLMCVLFELSSKIDLSKVNPMYPFQSNSRVDIVEKTRLKMDLQSGKEFAEKCPPANDDKFTTECFFLTMQCENICLQPGVNRLRSLRRHIADIRDQIRELQEQLSRVPDGMFAEHERNRINQKIKHRAEQKLSFTHTAMCYECMLSDPSFISLALDFSSKQLQLLLNAITPN
;
A
#
# COMPACT_ATOMS: atom_id res chain seq x y z
N MET A 1 -2.54 16.77 16.13
CA MET A 1 -1.22 16.10 16.22
C MET A 1 -0.53 15.94 14.85
N TYR A 2 -1.22 15.45 13.81
CA TYR A 2 -0.59 15.13 12.51
C TYR A 2 -0.57 16.27 11.46
N GLU A 3 -1.22 17.40 11.72
CA GLU A 3 -1.51 18.42 10.71
C GLU A 3 -0.27 19.04 10.05
N SER A 4 0.76 19.38 10.83
CA SER A 4 2.01 19.93 10.29
C SER A 4 2.73 18.94 9.35
N TYR A 5 2.68 17.64 9.64
CA TYR A 5 3.25 16.60 8.79
C TYR A 5 2.44 16.42 7.51
N ARG A 6 1.11 16.40 7.62
CA ARG A 6 0.21 16.28 6.47
C ARG A 6 0.38 17.42 5.48
N ARG A 7 0.51 18.67 5.97
CA ARG A 7 0.78 19.83 5.09
C ARG A 7 2.09 19.69 4.31
N ARG A 8 3.14 19.13 4.92
CA ARG A 8 4.42 18.87 4.24
C ARG A 8 4.28 17.76 3.19
N PHE A 9 3.51 16.71 3.49
CA PHE A 9 3.20 15.65 2.53
C PHE A 9 2.41 16.17 1.33
N GLU A 10 1.42 17.02 1.56
CA GLU A 10 0.62 17.64 0.51
C GLU A 10 1.50 18.40 -0.48
N THR A 11 2.35 19.33 0.01
CA THR A 11 3.28 20.06 -0.88
C THR A 11 4.19 19.13 -1.67
N THR A 12 4.73 18.10 -1.02
CA THR A 12 5.62 17.12 -1.67
C THR A 12 4.89 16.31 -2.74
N ARG A 13 3.68 15.83 -2.44
CA ARG A 13 2.85 15.04 -3.37
C ARG A 13 2.38 15.88 -4.55
N SER A 14 2.01 17.14 -4.34
CA SER A 14 1.67 18.06 -5.43
C SER A 14 2.84 18.25 -6.40
N LEU A 15 4.07 18.41 -5.89
CA LEU A 15 5.27 18.51 -6.74
C LEU A 15 5.54 17.20 -7.48
N MET A 16 5.42 16.05 -6.81
CA MET A 16 5.55 14.73 -7.44
C MET A 16 4.53 14.55 -8.57
N HIS A 17 3.27 14.89 -8.33
CA HIS A 17 2.22 14.84 -9.34
C HIS A 17 2.53 15.77 -10.51
N GLN A 18 2.97 17.01 -10.27
CA GLN A 18 3.33 17.94 -11.35
C GLN A 18 4.43 17.38 -12.25
N ILE A 19 5.50 16.82 -11.67
CA ILE A 19 6.60 16.20 -12.42
C ILE A 19 6.08 15.02 -13.25
N VAL A 20 5.36 14.10 -12.61
CA VAL A 20 4.82 12.92 -13.27
C VAL A 20 3.83 13.30 -14.37
N HIS A 21 2.96 14.28 -14.12
CA HIS A 21 1.99 14.77 -15.08
C HIS A 21 2.69 15.25 -16.37
N GLN A 22 3.80 15.98 -16.27
CA GLN A 22 4.58 16.39 -17.46
C GLN A 22 5.14 15.17 -18.22
N LEU A 23 5.62 14.15 -17.51
CA LEU A 23 6.14 12.93 -18.12
C LEU A 23 5.07 12.12 -18.86
N VAL A 24 3.85 12.04 -18.31
CA VAL A 24 2.74 11.33 -18.97
C VAL A 24 2.02 12.18 -20.02
N ALA A 25 2.07 13.51 -19.92
CA ALA A 25 1.52 14.41 -20.93
C ALA A 25 2.35 14.38 -22.22
N ASN A 26 3.68 14.22 -22.13
CA ASN A 26 4.56 14.13 -23.28
C ASN A 26 4.51 12.71 -23.91
N PRO A 27 4.09 12.56 -25.20
CA PRO A 27 4.02 11.26 -25.87
C PRO A 27 5.34 10.48 -25.89
N SER A 28 6.49 11.17 -25.97
CA SER A 28 7.81 10.54 -26.03
C SER A 28 8.26 9.89 -24.71
N SER A 29 7.75 10.37 -23.57
CA SER A 29 8.07 9.84 -22.24
C SER A 29 6.95 9.02 -21.61
N ARG A 30 5.71 9.17 -22.08
CA ARG A 30 4.52 8.54 -21.50
C ARG A 30 4.67 7.04 -21.35
N GLY A 31 5.00 6.33 -22.43
CA GLY A 31 5.14 4.86 -22.41
C GLY A 31 6.15 4.40 -21.35
N ARG A 32 7.33 5.02 -21.33
CA ARG A 32 8.39 4.72 -20.35
C ARG A 32 7.97 5.01 -18.91
N CYS A 33 7.16 6.05 -18.70
CA CYS A 33 6.63 6.38 -17.38
C CYS A 33 5.61 5.33 -16.90
N LEU A 34 4.73 4.87 -17.80
CA LEU A 34 3.80 3.76 -17.51
C LEU A 34 4.54 2.44 -17.25
N ASP A 35 5.59 2.15 -18.03
CA ASP A 35 6.46 0.98 -17.82
C ASP A 35 7.14 1.03 -16.45
N TYR A 36 7.59 2.21 -16.02
CA TYR A 36 8.14 2.42 -14.70
C TYR A 36 7.10 2.13 -13.60
N PHE A 37 5.87 2.62 -13.72
CA PHE A 37 4.81 2.30 -12.75
C PHE A 37 4.52 0.80 -12.71
N ALA A 38 4.38 0.16 -13.86
CA ALA A 38 4.16 -1.28 -13.96
C ALA A 38 5.29 -2.06 -13.29
N ALA A 39 6.55 -1.70 -13.56
CA ALA A 39 7.71 -2.31 -12.95
C ALA A 39 7.71 -2.13 -11.42
N VAL A 40 7.48 -0.91 -10.93
CA VAL A 40 7.43 -0.64 -9.48
C VAL A 40 6.35 -1.48 -8.81
N ILE A 41 5.15 -1.55 -9.39
CA ILE A 41 4.04 -2.34 -8.84
C ILE A 41 4.39 -3.82 -8.83
N LYS A 42 4.91 -4.36 -9.95
CA LYS A 42 5.28 -5.77 -10.09
C LYS A 42 6.33 -6.20 -9.06
N HIS A 43 7.40 -5.41 -8.87
CA HIS A 43 8.44 -5.71 -7.89
C HIS A 43 7.94 -5.62 -6.44
N ASN A 44 6.77 -5.02 -6.21
CA ASN A 44 6.19 -4.81 -4.88
C ASN A 44 4.89 -5.59 -4.64
N GLU A 45 4.50 -6.51 -5.52
CA GLU A 45 3.26 -7.28 -5.39
C GLU A 45 3.21 -8.12 -4.09
N LYS A 46 4.38 -8.57 -3.62
CA LYS A 46 4.51 -9.36 -2.39
C LYS A 46 4.07 -8.60 -1.14
N ARG A 47 3.93 -7.27 -1.20
CA ARG A 47 3.36 -6.46 -0.11
C ARG A 47 1.96 -6.90 0.29
N ALA A 48 1.18 -7.44 -0.64
CA ALA A 48 -0.16 -7.94 -0.40
C ALA A 48 -0.21 -9.29 0.35
N GLN A 49 0.93 -9.97 0.50
CA GLN A 49 0.99 -11.28 1.16
C GLN A 49 0.88 -11.15 2.69
N MET A 50 0.31 -12.19 3.33
CA MET A 50 0.11 -12.23 4.79
C MET A 50 1.41 -12.07 5.59
N ARG A 51 2.52 -12.61 5.07
CA ARG A 51 3.86 -12.55 5.68
C ARG A 51 4.87 -11.91 4.72
N ALA A 52 4.54 -10.71 4.24
CA ALA A 52 5.45 -9.95 3.39
C ALA A 52 6.74 -9.59 4.14
N ASP A 53 7.90 -9.84 3.53
CA ASP A 53 9.18 -9.34 4.02
C ASP A 53 9.39 -7.90 3.55
N PHE A 54 8.94 -6.95 4.37
CA PHE A 54 9.04 -5.52 4.07
C PHE A 54 10.48 -4.99 4.00
N ALA A 55 11.50 -5.73 4.46
CA ALA A 55 12.90 -5.32 4.30
C ALA A 55 13.38 -5.42 2.85
N THR A 56 12.74 -6.26 2.04
CA THR A 56 13.05 -6.48 0.62
C THR A 56 12.16 -5.69 -0.34
N LEU A 57 11.21 -4.91 0.21
CA LEU A 57 10.16 -4.23 -0.55
C LEU A 57 10.25 -2.72 -0.33
N ALA A 58 9.65 -1.94 -1.23
CA ALA A 58 9.65 -0.49 -1.11
C ALA A 58 9.00 -0.03 0.19
N SER A 59 9.46 1.11 0.75
CA SER A 59 8.86 1.65 1.96
C SER A 59 7.38 1.99 1.76
N HIS A 60 6.58 1.95 2.82
CA HIS A 60 5.17 2.32 2.70
C HIS A 60 4.98 3.80 2.32
N THR A 61 5.87 4.68 2.78
CA THR A 61 5.87 6.09 2.37
C THR A 61 6.02 6.25 0.87
N PHE A 62 6.95 5.51 0.24
CA PHE A 62 7.12 5.52 -1.21
C PHE A 62 5.83 5.07 -1.93
N VAL A 63 5.25 3.94 -1.51
CA VAL A 63 4.05 3.38 -2.15
C VAL A 63 2.84 4.29 -1.99
N VAL A 64 2.63 4.91 -0.82
CA VAL A 64 1.52 5.86 -0.62
C VAL A 64 1.70 7.12 -1.47
N ASN A 65 2.91 7.64 -1.61
CA ASN A 65 3.15 8.80 -2.47
C ASN A 65 2.91 8.47 -3.95
N LEU A 66 3.34 7.30 -4.42
CA LEU A 66 3.00 6.81 -5.76
C LEU A 66 1.48 6.67 -5.93
N MET A 67 0.80 6.12 -4.92
CA MET A 67 -0.66 5.96 -4.92
C MET A 67 -1.39 7.29 -5.02
N CYS A 68 -0.95 8.33 -4.29
CA CYS A 68 -1.50 9.68 -4.41
C CYS A 68 -1.40 10.21 -5.84
N VAL A 69 -0.22 10.10 -6.46
CA VAL A 69 -0.01 10.53 -7.85
C VAL A 69 -0.93 9.77 -8.80
N LEU A 70 -1.03 8.45 -8.66
CA LEU A 70 -1.89 7.62 -9.50
C LEU A 70 -3.39 7.93 -9.31
N PHE A 71 -3.84 8.19 -8.08
CA PHE A 71 -5.20 8.64 -7.83
C PHE A 71 -5.47 10.01 -8.45
N GLU A 72 -4.55 10.98 -8.32
CA GLU A 72 -4.70 12.30 -8.94
C GLU A 72 -4.76 12.20 -10.47
N LEU A 73 -3.89 11.41 -11.09
CA LEU A 73 -3.94 11.11 -12.53
C LEU A 73 -5.25 10.43 -12.94
N SER A 74 -5.83 9.62 -12.05
CA SER A 74 -7.07 8.88 -12.29
C SER A 74 -8.34 9.68 -11.98
N SER A 75 -8.24 10.80 -11.28
CA SER A 75 -9.39 11.57 -10.78
C SER A 75 -10.34 12.01 -11.90
N LYS A 76 -9.78 12.43 -13.05
CA LYS A 76 -10.52 12.90 -14.23
C LYS A 76 -10.76 11.83 -15.29
N ILE A 77 -10.50 10.56 -14.99
CA ILE A 77 -10.76 9.46 -15.93
C ILE A 77 -12.27 9.29 -16.10
N ASP A 78 -12.71 9.42 -17.34
CA ASP A 78 -14.05 9.06 -17.80
C ASP A 78 -14.11 7.55 -18.04
N LEU A 79 -14.89 6.85 -17.20
CA LEU A 79 -15.02 5.39 -17.24
C LEU A 79 -15.57 4.87 -18.57
N SER A 80 -16.34 5.67 -19.32
CA SER A 80 -16.85 5.25 -20.64
C SER A 80 -15.72 5.02 -21.67
N LYS A 81 -14.54 5.58 -21.40
CA LYS A 81 -13.34 5.45 -22.25
C LYS A 81 -12.36 4.41 -21.76
N VAL A 82 -12.64 3.77 -20.63
CA VAL A 82 -11.80 2.68 -20.09
C VAL A 82 -12.20 1.39 -20.79
N ASN A 83 -11.24 0.74 -21.44
CA ASN A 83 -11.45 -0.58 -22.04
C ASN A 83 -11.45 -1.65 -20.94
N PRO A 84 -12.59 -2.28 -20.59
CA PRO A 84 -12.65 -3.29 -19.52
C PRO A 84 -11.90 -4.57 -19.87
N MET A 85 -11.64 -4.83 -21.17
CA MET A 85 -10.95 -6.04 -21.63
C MET A 85 -9.42 -5.93 -21.55
N TYR A 86 -8.87 -4.74 -21.28
CA TYR A 86 -7.43 -4.50 -21.25
C TYR A 86 -6.61 -5.46 -20.36
N PRO A 87 -7.05 -5.83 -19.14
CA PRO A 87 -6.27 -6.76 -18.30
C PRO A 87 -6.11 -8.15 -18.90
N PHE A 88 -6.96 -8.53 -19.85
CA PHE A 88 -6.91 -9.84 -20.51
C PHE A 88 -6.07 -9.83 -21.79
N GLN A 89 -5.65 -8.65 -22.27
CA GLN A 89 -4.84 -8.51 -23.47
C GLN A 89 -3.37 -8.85 -23.20
N SER A 90 -2.69 -9.37 -24.22
CA SER A 90 -1.28 -9.78 -24.13
C SER A 90 -0.29 -8.62 -23.97
N ASN A 91 -0.65 -7.40 -24.40
CA ASN A 91 0.16 -6.18 -24.24
C ASN A 91 -0.16 -5.41 -22.95
N SER A 92 -0.99 -5.96 -22.06
CA SER A 92 -1.35 -5.29 -20.82
C SER A 92 -0.13 -5.11 -19.91
N ARG A 93 0.02 -3.91 -19.34
CA ARG A 93 1.05 -3.63 -18.34
C ARG A 93 0.72 -4.22 -16.97
N VAL A 94 -0.51 -4.71 -16.78
CA VAL A 94 -0.96 -5.33 -15.54
C VAL A 94 -1.00 -6.85 -15.70
N ASP A 95 -0.41 -7.56 -14.74
CA ASP A 95 -0.46 -9.02 -14.71
C ASP A 95 -1.55 -9.50 -13.76
N ILE A 96 -2.55 -10.18 -14.34
CA ILE A 96 -3.67 -10.76 -13.60
C ILE A 96 -3.70 -12.30 -13.67
N VAL A 97 -2.71 -12.94 -14.28
CA VAL A 97 -2.75 -14.38 -14.58
C VAL A 97 -2.93 -15.20 -13.31
N GLU A 98 -2.09 -14.95 -12.31
CA GLU A 98 -2.09 -15.67 -11.02
C GLU A 98 -3.02 -15.05 -9.97
N LYS A 99 -3.82 -14.04 -10.35
CA LYS A 99 -4.77 -13.41 -9.41
C LYS A 99 -5.99 -14.30 -9.22
N THR A 100 -6.43 -14.42 -7.96
CA THR A 100 -7.70 -15.06 -7.63
C THR A 100 -8.85 -14.28 -8.25
N ARG A 101 -9.72 -14.97 -8.99
CA ARG A 101 -10.87 -14.39 -9.69
C ARG A 101 -12.16 -14.67 -8.91
N LEU A 102 -13.19 -13.85 -9.13
CA LEU A 102 -14.46 -13.94 -8.38
C LEU A 102 -15.24 -15.24 -8.65
N LYS A 103 -15.34 -15.67 -9.91
CA LYS A 103 -16.14 -16.84 -10.33
C LYS A 103 -15.51 -17.55 -11.52
N MET A 104 -14.21 -17.81 -11.46
CA MET A 104 -13.46 -18.45 -12.53
C MET A 104 -12.18 -19.06 -11.97
N ASP A 105 -11.84 -20.28 -12.40
CA ASP A 105 -10.56 -20.89 -12.08
C ASP A 105 -9.44 -20.40 -13.01
N LEU A 106 -8.20 -20.82 -12.73
CA LEU A 106 -7.03 -20.40 -13.50
C LEU A 106 -7.12 -20.85 -14.97
N GLN A 107 -7.58 -22.09 -15.21
CA GLN A 107 -7.63 -22.68 -16.54
C GLN A 107 -8.67 -21.99 -17.42
N SER A 108 -9.90 -21.87 -16.93
CA SER A 108 -10.98 -21.14 -17.62
C SER A 108 -10.59 -19.67 -17.88
N GLY A 109 -9.83 -19.07 -16.96
CA GLY A 109 -9.32 -17.71 -17.13
C GLY A 109 -8.29 -17.56 -18.24
N LYS A 110 -7.41 -18.55 -18.43
CA LYS A 110 -6.45 -18.59 -19.55
C LYS A 110 -7.18 -18.76 -20.88
N GLU A 111 -8.11 -19.70 -20.94
CA GLU A 111 -8.95 -19.94 -22.13
C GLU A 111 -9.79 -18.71 -22.52
N PHE A 112 -10.27 -17.95 -21.53
CA PHE A 112 -10.98 -16.69 -21.79
C PHE A 112 -10.05 -15.62 -22.37
N ALA A 113 -8.83 -15.47 -21.83
CA ALA A 113 -7.85 -14.52 -22.34
C ALA A 113 -7.46 -14.82 -23.79
N GLU A 114 -7.36 -16.10 -24.18
CA GLU A 114 -7.09 -16.50 -25.57
C GLU A 114 -8.23 -16.12 -26.54
N LYS A 115 -9.46 -16.03 -26.05
CA LYS A 115 -10.64 -15.60 -26.82
C LYS A 115 -10.80 -14.08 -26.87
N CYS A 116 -10.01 -13.34 -26.10
CA CYS A 116 -10.08 -11.89 -26.11
C CYS A 116 -9.58 -11.33 -27.45
N PRO A 117 -10.14 -10.19 -27.91
CA PRO A 117 -9.68 -9.53 -29.12
C PRO A 117 -8.17 -9.29 -29.08
N PRO A 118 -7.49 -9.26 -30.25
CA PRO A 118 -6.07 -8.97 -30.32
C PRO A 118 -5.75 -7.64 -29.61
N ALA A 119 -4.54 -7.58 -29.07
CA ALA A 119 -3.99 -6.39 -28.42
C ALA A 119 -4.22 -5.14 -29.29
N ASN A 120 -4.85 -4.13 -28.70
CA ASN A 120 -4.97 -2.81 -29.30
C ASN A 120 -4.04 -1.83 -28.57
N ASP A 121 -3.67 -0.74 -29.23
CA ASP A 121 -3.02 0.38 -28.56
C ASP A 121 -4.05 1.09 -27.66
N ASP A 122 -4.09 0.65 -26.40
CA ASP A 122 -4.99 1.19 -25.41
C ASP A 122 -4.59 2.62 -25.00
N LYS A 123 -5.59 3.43 -24.68
CA LYS A 123 -5.37 4.84 -24.31
C LYS A 123 -4.74 4.90 -22.91
N PHE A 124 -3.97 5.96 -22.66
CA PHE A 124 -3.45 6.30 -21.32
C PHE A 124 -4.52 6.15 -20.23
N THR A 125 -5.76 6.58 -20.51
CA THR A 125 -6.91 6.46 -19.61
C THR A 125 -7.12 5.02 -19.13
N THR A 126 -7.14 4.04 -20.03
CA THR A 126 -7.29 2.62 -19.68
C THR A 126 -6.10 2.15 -18.84
N GLU A 127 -4.88 2.41 -19.32
CA GLU A 127 -3.67 1.89 -18.71
C GLU A 127 -3.45 2.46 -17.31
N CYS A 128 -3.61 3.78 -17.16
CA CYS A 128 -3.52 4.46 -15.88
C CYS A 128 -4.56 3.92 -14.90
N PHE A 129 -5.81 3.70 -15.33
CA PHE A 129 -6.86 3.17 -14.47
C PHE A 129 -6.47 1.80 -13.87
N PHE A 130 -6.03 0.86 -14.71
CA PHE A 130 -5.65 -0.47 -14.23
C PHE A 130 -4.35 -0.49 -13.44
N LEU A 131 -3.37 0.37 -13.77
CA LEU A 131 -2.17 0.54 -12.95
C LEU A 131 -2.51 1.12 -11.56
N THR A 132 -3.42 2.08 -11.48
CA THR A 132 -3.92 2.62 -10.21
C THR A 132 -4.58 1.52 -9.37
N MET A 133 -5.42 0.67 -9.98
CA MET A 133 -6.04 -0.48 -9.31
C MET A 133 -5.00 -1.48 -8.78
N GLN A 134 -3.95 -1.79 -9.55
CA GLN A 134 -2.90 -2.68 -9.07
C GLN A 134 -2.03 -2.05 -7.97
N CYS A 135 -1.75 -0.75 -8.06
CA CYS A 135 -1.03 -0.03 -7.02
C CYS A 135 -1.80 0.00 -5.70
N GLU A 136 -3.13 0.12 -5.76
CA GLU A 136 -4.00 0.13 -4.59
C GLU A 136 -3.86 -1.16 -3.76
N ASN A 137 -3.80 -2.31 -4.43
CA ASN A 137 -3.64 -3.64 -3.81
C ASN A 137 -2.34 -3.75 -2.99
N ILE A 138 -1.26 -3.07 -3.40
CA ILE A 138 0.03 -3.09 -2.69
C ILE A 138 0.19 -1.93 -1.69
N CYS A 139 -0.78 -1.01 -1.67
CA CYS A 139 -0.75 0.21 -0.86
C CYS A 139 -1.67 0.10 0.36
N LEU A 140 -2.99 0.14 0.15
CA LEU A 140 -3.98 0.35 1.21
C LEU A 140 -4.05 -0.84 2.17
N GLN A 141 -4.38 -2.02 1.65
CA GLN A 141 -4.56 -3.22 2.48
C GLN A 141 -3.28 -3.59 3.25
N PRO A 142 -2.07 -3.60 2.63
CA PRO A 142 -0.83 -3.82 3.36
C PRO A 142 -0.54 -2.75 4.42
N GLY A 143 -0.85 -1.48 4.11
CA GLY A 143 -0.71 -0.36 5.04
C GLY A 143 -1.53 -0.54 6.30
N VAL A 144 -2.83 -0.82 6.14
CA VAL A 144 -3.76 -1.05 7.24
C VAL A 144 -3.38 -2.27 8.06
N ASN A 145 -3.02 -3.38 7.40
CA ASN A 145 -2.58 -4.60 8.07
C ASN A 145 -1.31 -4.37 8.89
N ARG A 146 -0.34 -3.61 8.34
CA ARG A 146 0.89 -3.27 9.05
C ARG A 146 0.62 -2.39 10.25
N LEU A 147 -0.23 -1.37 10.14
CA LEU A 147 -0.64 -0.53 11.28
C LEU A 147 -1.31 -1.37 12.38
N ARG A 148 -2.19 -2.30 12.01
CA ARG A 148 -2.83 -3.24 12.96
C ARG A 148 -1.80 -4.12 13.67
N SER A 149 -0.85 -4.70 12.93
CA SER A 149 0.24 -5.52 13.49
C SER A 149 1.13 -4.70 14.44
N LEU A 150 1.51 -3.48 14.06
CA LEU A 150 2.30 -2.59 14.91
C LEU A 150 1.59 -2.29 16.23
N ARG A 151 0.28 -1.99 16.18
CA ARG A 151 -0.53 -1.77 17.39
C ARG A 151 -0.57 -2.98 18.30
N ARG A 152 -0.69 -4.19 17.74
CA ARG A 152 -0.60 -5.45 18.51
C ARG A 152 0.77 -5.61 19.16
N HIS A 153 1.86 -5.48 18.39
CA HIS A 153 3.21 -5.58 18.94
C HIS A 153 3.49 -4.55 20.04
N ILE A 154 2.97 -3.33 19.92
CA ILE A 154 3.08 -2.30 20.97
C ILE A 154 2.36 -2.74 22.26
N ALA A 155 1.19 -3.37 22.14
CA ALA A 155 0.46 -3.92 23.28
C ALA A 155 1.23 -5.10 23.90
N ASP A 156 1.69 -6.05 23.09
CA ASP A 156 2.45 -7.21 23.55
C ASP A 156 3.74 -6.79 24.30
N ILE A 157 4.48 -5.81 23.76
CA ILE A 157 5.69 -5.28 24.42
C ILE A 157 5.34 -4.54 25.72
N ARG A 158 4.19 -3.86 25.77
CA ARG A 158 3.73 -3.21 27.01
C ARG A 158 3.47 -4.25 28.09
N ASP A 159 2.87 -5.37 27.72
CA ASP A 159 2.57 -6.47 28.64
C ASP A 159 3.87 -7.11 29.14
N GLN A 160 4.82 -7.38 28.24
CA GLN A 160 6.16 -7.86 28.62
C GLN A 160 6.91 -6.89 29.55
N ILE A 161 6.79 -5.57 29.34
CA ILE A 161 7.39 -4.59 30.25
C ILE A 161 6.74 -4.69 31.65
N ARG A 162 5.42 -4.85 31.73
CA ARG A 162 4.73 -5.02 33.03
C ARG A 162 5.19 -6.29 33.74
N GLU A 163 5.27 -7.41 33.03
CA GLU A 163 5.78 -8.66 33.59
C GLU A 163 7.21 -8.53 34.12
N LEU A 164 8.10 -7.83 33.39
CA LEU A 164 9.46 -7.57 33.84
C LEU A 164 9.50 -6.63 35.06
N GLN A 165 8.60 -5.65 35.15
CA GLN A 165 8.47 -4.78 36.32
C GLN A 165 7.96 -5.54 37.55
N GLU A 166 7.02 -6.46 37.38
CA GLU A 166 6.58 -7.36 38.44
C GLU A 166 7.71 -8.28 38.89
N GLN A 167 8.46 -8.88 37.95
CA GLN A 167 9.65 -9.66 38.28
C GLN A 167 10.65 -8.83 39.10
N LEU A 168 10.92 -7.59 38.69
CA LEU A 168 11.82 -6.68 39.41
C LEU A 168 11.36 -6.43 40.84
N SER A 169 10.05 -6.23 41.07
CA SER A 169 9.48 -6.01 42.41
C SER A 169 9.62 -7.21 43.36
N ARG A 170 9.75 -8.42 42.81
CA ARG A 170 9.95 -9.66 43.57
C ARG A 170 11.42 -9.93 43.90
N VAL A 171 12.35 -9.20 43.29
CA VAL A 171 13.79 -9.36 43.57
C VAL A 171 14.11 -8.74 44.93
N PRO A 172 14.59 -9.53 45.92
CA PRO A 172 14.93 -9.04 47.25
C PRO A 172 16.01 -7.95 47.21
N ASP A 173 15.99 -7.05 48.18
CA ASP A 173 17.05 -6.05 48.33
C ASP A 173 18.29 -6.69 49.00
N GLY A 174 19.46 -6.58 48.35
CA GLY A 174 20.73 -7.07 48.87
C GLY A 174 21.85 -7.10 47.81
N MET A 175 23.12 -7.07 48.25
CA MET A 175 24.29 -7.02 47.36
C MET A 175 24.36 -8.19 46.36
N PHE A 176 23.86 -9.38 46.74
CA PHE A 176 23.86 -10.55 45.87
C PHE A 176 22.74 -10.54 44.82
N ALA A 177 21.74 -9.65 44.95
CA ALA A 177 20.60 -9.53 44.03
C ALA A 177 20.75 -8.35 43.04
N GLU A 178 21.79 -7.53 43.20
CA GLU A 178 22.04 -6.34 42.37
C GLU A 178 22.31 -6.69 40.90
N HIS A 179 23.04 -7.80 40.65
CA HIS A 179 23.28 -8.28 39.30
C HIS A 179 21.98 -8.67 38.58
N GLU A 180 21.06 -9.34 39.29
CA GLU A 180 19.75 -9.73 38.74
C GLU A 180 18.85 -8.53 38.47
N ARG A 181 18.79 -7.56 39.40
CA ARG A 181 18.08 -6.29 39.19
C ARG A 181 18.59 -5.55 37.96
N ASN A 182 19.92 -5.43 37.83
CA ASN A 182 20.54 -4.75 36.68
C ASN A 182 20.20 -5.45 35.36
N ARG A 183 20.22 -6.79 35.33
CA ARG A 183 19.80 -7.59 34.17
C ARG A 183 18.33 -7.33 33.78
N ILE A 184 17.42 -7.30 34.74
CA ILE A 184 15.99 -7.03 34.46
C ILE A 184 15.78 -5.59 33.99
N ASN A 185 16.43 -4.61 34.63
CA ASN A 185 16.40 -3.21 34.21
C ASN A 185 16.89 -3.01 32.78
N GLN A 186 17.96 -3.70 32.37
CA GLN A 186 18.45 -3.67 31.00
C GLN A 186 17.41 -4.23 30.00
N LYS A 187 16.73 -5.35 30.34
CA LYS A 187 15.64 -5.89 29.51
C LYS A 187 14.47 -4.91 29.38
N ILE A 188 14.06 -4.28 30.47
CA ILE A 188 13.00 -3.26 30.48
C ILE A 188 13.40 -2.10 29.56
N LYS A 189 14.62 -1.58 29.70
CA LYS A 189 15.14 -0.49 28.86
C LYS A 189 15.09 -0.85 27.38
N HIS A 190 15.62 -2.03 27.01
CA HIS A 190 15.61 -2.50 25.62
C HIS A 190 14.19 -2.63 25.06
N ARG A 191 13.25 -3.19 25.84
CA ARG A 191 11.83 -3.30 25.44
C ARG A 191 11.16 -1.94 25.32
N ALA A 192 11.50 -0.98 26.19
CA ALA A 192 10.98 0.38 26.12
C ALA A 192 11.44 1.10 24.84
N GLU A 193 12.72 0.95 24.46
CA GLU A 193 13.27 1.47 23.20
C GLU A 193 12.58 0.84 21.98
N GLN A 194 12.37 -0.49 21.99
CA GLN A 194 11.63 -1.18 20.93
C GLN A 194 10.17 -0.68 20.83
N LYS A 195 9.48 -0.51 21.97
CA LYS A 195 8.12 0.04 22.00
C LYS A 195 8.08 1.43 21.39
N LEU A 196 9.05 2.29 21.72
CA LEU A 196 9.14 3.66 21.21
C LEU A 196 9.33 3.65 19.68
N SER A 197 10.24 2.83 19.16
CA SER A 197 10.45 2.65 17.71
C SER A 197 9.17 2.23 16.98
N PHE A 198 8.48 1.20 17.49
CA PHE A 198 7.22 0.75 16.89
C PHE A 198 6.12 1.81 16.99
N THR A 199 6.07 2.58 18.08
CA THR A 199 5.10 3.67 18.26
C THR A 199 5.32 4.76 17.23
N HIS A 200 6.56 5.19 17.00
CA HIS A 200 6.86 6.15 15.94
C HIS A 200 6.45 5.63 14.56
N THR A 201 6.79 4.38 14.26
CA THR A 201 6.39 3.76 12.99
C THR A 201 4.87 3.72 12.83
N ALA A 202 4.13 3.32 13.88
CA ALA A 202 2.68 3.30 13.86
C ALA A 202 2.07 4.70 13.64
N MET A 203 2.62 5.72 14.30
CA MET A 203 2.21 7.11 14.10
C MET A 203 2.45 7.60 12.67
N CYS A 204 3.56 7.20 12.02
CA CYS A 204 3.80 7.52 10.61
C CYS A 204 2.74 6.89 9.69
N TYR A 205 2.45 5.60 9.87
CA TYR A 205 1.40 4.92 9.10
C TYR A 205 0.03 5.55 9.35
N GLU A 206 -0.32 5.83 10.60
CA GLU A 206 -1.58 6.47 10.95
C GLU A 206 -1.67 7.87 10.32
N CYS A 207 -0.62 8.69 10.42
CA CYS A 207 -0.59 10.03 9.85
C CYS A 207 -0.92 10.04 8.35
N MET A 208 -0.35 9.08 7.59
CA MET A 208 -0.55 8.95 6.14
C MET A 208 -1.89 8.32 5.76
N LEU A 209 -2.30 7.24 6.45
CA LEU A 209 -3.54 6.51 6.12
C LEU A 209 -4.81 7.22 6.59
N SER A 210 -4.71 8.06 7.61
CA SER A 210 -5.84 8.86 8.13
C SER A 210 -5.88 10.28 7.54
N ASP A 211 -5.08 10.56 6.52
CA ASP A 211 -5.05 11.83 5.81
C ASP A 211 -6.35 12.02 5.00
N PRO A 212 -7.19 13.04 5.29
CA PRO A 212 -8.48 13.22 4.62
C PRO A 212 -8.37 13.34 3.10
N SER A 213 -7.34 14.03 2.60
CA SER A 213 -7.13 14.20 1.17
C SER A 213 -6.84 12.86 0.48
N PHE A 214 -6.01 12.02 1.10
CA PHE A 214 -5.73 10.68 0.60
C PHE A 214 -6.97 9.78 0.63
N ILE A 215 -7.73 9.81 1.73
CA ILE A 215 -8.98 9.04 1.86
C ILE A 215 -10.00 9.48 0.81
N SER A 216 -10.15 10.78 0.58
CA SER A 216 -11.07 11.31 -0.44
C SER A 216 -10.71 10.81 -1.84
N LEU A 217 -9.42 10.82 -2.19
CA LEU A 217 -8.92 10.30 -3.46
C LEU A 217 -9.16 8.79 -3.60
N ALA A 218 -8.91 8.02 -2.54
CA ALA A 218 -9.17 6.59 -2.52
C ALA A 218 -10.67 6.28 -2.70
N LEU A 219 -11.55 6.99 -1.97
CA LEU A 219 -13.01 6.80 -2.07
C LEU A 219 -13.56 7.16 -3.45
N ASP A 220 -13.08 8.26 -4.05
CA ASP A 220 -13.45 8.62 -5.42
C ASP A 220 -13.04 7.54 -6.42
N PHE A 221 -11.84 6.98 -6.28
CA PHE A 221 -11.40 5.87 -7.12
C PHE A 221 -12.19 4.57 -6.87
N SER A 222 -12.49 4.24 -5.61
CA SER A 222 -13.33 3.08 -5.26
C SER A 222 -14.73 3.20 -5.85
N SER A 223 -15.31 4.41 -5.88
CA SER A 223 -16.59 4.66 -6.56
C SER A 223 -16.51 4.32 -8.05
N LYS A 224 -15.43 4.71 -8.73
CA LYS A 224 -15.19 4.38 -10.14
C LYS A 224 -15.03 2.87 -10.37
N GLN A 225 -14.33 2.16 -9.48
CA GLN A 225 -14.20 0.70 -9.55
C GLN A 225 -15.55 0.00 -9.39
N LEU A 226 -16.37 0.43 -8.42
CA LEU A 226 -17.70 -0.12 -8.21
C LEU A 226 -18.60 0.11 -9.43
N GLN A 227 -18.54 1.29 -10.05
CA GLN A 227 -19.28 1.56 -11.27
C GLN A 227 -18.81 0.69 -12.44
N LEU A 228 -17.50 0.45 -12.60
CA LEU A 228 -16.98 -0.48 -13.60
C LEU A 228 -17.50 -1.91 -13.38
N LEU A 229 -17.51 -2.38 -12.12
CA LEU A 229 -18.05 -3.69 -11.77
C LEU A 229 -19.55 -3.77 -12.03
N LEU A 230 -20.32 -2.73 -11.69
CA LEU A 230 -21.74 -2.67 -11.95
C LEU A 230 -22.02 -2.75 -13.46
N ASN A 231 -21.33 -1.95 -14.27
CA ASN A 231 -21.47 -1.98 -15.74
C ASN A 231 -21.12 -3.35 -16.33
N ALA A 232 -20.20 -4.09 -15.72
CA ALA A 232 -19.83 -5.43 -16.17
C ALA A 232 -20.88 -6.51 -15.80
N ILE A 233 -21.60 -6.34 -14.68
CA ILE A 233 -22.63 -7.29 -14.20
C ILE A 233 -24.00 -6.97 -14.82
N THR A 234 -24.31 -5.69 -14.99
CA THR A 234 -25.54 -5.19 -15.64
C THR A 234 -25.16 -4.47 -16.94
N PRO A 235 -24.75 -5.21 -17.99
CA PRO A 235 -24.59 -4.60 -19.30
C PRO A 235 -25.95 -4.11 -19.77
N ASN A 236 -26.10 -2.79 -19.92
CA ASN A 236 -27.25 -2.18 -20.61
C ASN A 236 -27.24 -2.56 -22.08
#